data_AF-A0A7X8IJN5-F1
#
_entry.id   AF-A0A7X8IJN5-F1
#
_cell.length_a   1.000
_cell.length_b   1.000
_cell.length_c   1.000
_cell.angle_alpha   90.00
_cell.angle_beta   90.00
_cell.angle_gamma   90.00
#
_symmetry.space_group_name_H-M   'P 1'
#
loop_
_entity.id
_entity.type
_entity.pdbx_description
1 polymer ?
#
loop_
_entity_poly.entity_id
_entity_poly.type
_entity_poly.pdbx_seq_one_letter_code
_entity_poly.pdbx_strand_id
1 'polypeptide(L)'
;MNPYLSNLEYSHYTMRGGPGGLDTAYAQGWSFHPWEIFSLIIPNLFGGINQTYWGYMPFTQVYNYFGLLVLVLGLVALSTPKHRRLAIFLWITSVLFTIMSFGSFAPIISGLLLKYLPYFNKFRVPSMILTMVQINAVLLTGLGLDALKEKAEAKEAVYTKRLFIWFWVLGGIFLIWLTLAKALLGGMPFTNAAEIAQYQNAGRSVPADLIATRLDMMYKSGIISLLIATVGMGLAYLRQIGKLKNLAFSLLILVAVFLDLWIYTGKHLDKLETVEDYQRLFDIEDYQQVMIDDTTPHRVYPIGNLPKTTGEWAYHHDLINGYSAAKLKRYDEFIKLTEGETGEFQRYLNGLFNSEEVAREIPMPVLNMLNTKYFILPFEIPFDSLLTKIQPVSHSDDRKVVVYENLGALPRAWFVDEVRHVTEAESILGLMAEESFDPRRVAYVESPVEGIAKPETTEVKQTKAELHELEYSVSTDEDAFLVLSEVYYPAGWSATLDGKELPIYPVNYVLRGLKIPKGEHQLRLVFAPASYKRGITLSLIGILLALIALVGGLVLKYVKRPQPEQIIS
;
A
#
# COMPACT_ATOMS: atom_id res chain seq x y z
N MET A 1 -17.37 -4.68 8.50
CA MET A 1 -16.78 -5.89 7.89
C MET A 1 -17.22 -5.90 6.43
N ASN A 2 -16.29 -5.72 5.47
CA ASN A 2 -16.65 -5.66 4.05
C ASN A 2 -16.84 -7.09 3.51
N PRO A 3 -18.02 -7.45 2.98
CA PRO A 3 -18.26 -8.80 2.48
C PRO A 3 -17.33 -9.10 1.30
N TYR A 4 -16.79 -10.33 1.25
CA TYR A 4 -15.82 -10.74 0.24
C TYR A 4 -16.31 -10.51 -1.20
N LEU A 5 -17.60 -10.76 -1.47
CA LEU A 5 -18.18 -10.62 -2.81
C LEU A 5 -18.16 -9.18 -3.33
N SER A 6 -18.40 -8.17 -2.47
CA SER A 6 -18.33 -6.77 -2.91
C SER A 6 -16.89 -6.36 -3.19
N ASN A 7 -15.94 -6.84 -2.39
CA ASN A 7 -14.52 -6.61 -2.66
C ASN A 7 -14.06 -7.32 -3.94
N LEU A 8 -14.58 -8.52 -4.23
CA LEU A 8 -14.28 -9.24 -5.47
C LEU A 8 -14.83 -8.50 -6.70
N GLU A 9 -16.09 -8.05 -6.65
CA GLU A 9 -16.72 -7.22 -7.68
C GLU A 9 -15.92 -5.94 -7.91
N TYR A 10 -15.62 -5.18 -6.85
CA TYR A 10 -14.79 -3.99 -6.91
C TYR A 10 -13.42 -4.28 -7.50
N SER A 11 -12.79 -5.39 -7.10
CA SER A 11 -11.42 -5.73 -7.52
C SER A 11 -11.27 -5.71 -9.03
N HIS A 12 -12.27 -6.15 -9.80
CA HIS A 12 -12.25 -6.19 -11.27
C HIS A 12 -12.09 -4.81 -11.94
N TYR A 13 -12.49 -3.75 -11.25
CA TYR A 13 -12.44 -2.39 -11.76
C TYR A 13 -11.23 -1.60 -11.23
N THR A 14 -10.41 -2.22 -10.37
CA THR A 14 -9.19 -1.58 -9.84
C THR A 14 -8.03 -1.75 -10.81
N MET A 15 -6.96 -0.98 -10.60
CA MET A 15 -5.68 -1.17 -11.29
C MET A 15 -5.10 -2.61 -11.17
N ARG A 16 -5.57 -3.41 -10.21
CA ARG A 16 -5.19 -4.83 -9.99
C ARG A 16 -6.16 -5.83 -10.63
N GLY A 17 -7.27 -5.35 -11.17
CA GLY A 17 -8.48 -6.11 -11.48
C GLY A 17 -8.57 -6.76 -12.84
N GLY A 18 -7.85 -6.21 -13.81
CA GLY A 18 -7.91 -6.67 -15.19
C GLY A 18 -7.44 -8.12 -15.34
N PRO A 19 -7.83 -8.82 -16.43
CA PRO A 19 -7.40 -10.18 -16.69
C PRO A 19 -5.87 -10.34 -16.76
N GLY A 20 -5.14 -9.27 -17.09
CA GLY A 20 -3.67 -9.21 -17.06
C GLY A 20 -3.05 -9.05 -15.66
N GLY A 21 -3.82 -8.65 -14.64
CA GLY A 21 -3.30 -8.27 -13.32
C GLY A 21 -2.55 -6.94 -13.35
N LEU A 22 -1.62 -6.76 -12.42
CA LEU A 22 -0.71 -5.62 -12.39
C LEU A 22 0.31 -5.67 -13.53
N ASP A 23 0.76 -4.49 -13.99
CA ASP A 23 1.96 -4.39 -14.80
C ASP A 23 3.14 -5.11 -14.11
N THR A 24 3.96 -5.83 -14.90
CA THR A 24 5.00 -6.70 -14.33
C THR A 24 6.09 -5.89 -13.64
N ALA A 25 6.51 -4.76 -14.21
CA ALA A 25 7.53 -3.91 -13.60
C ALA A 25 7.00 -3.32 -12.28
N TYR A 26 5.74 -2.88 -12.27
CA TYR A 26 5.08 -2.40 -11.06
C TYR A 26 4.92 -3.50 -9.99
N ALA A 27 4.47 -4.69 -10.38
CA ALA A 27 4.27 -5.82 -9.48
C ALA A 27 5.59 -6.24 -8.80
N GLN A 28 6.69 -6.20 -9.54
CA GLN A 28 8.01 -6.66 -9.13
C GLN A 28 8.93 -5.55 -8.60
N GLY A 29 8.45 -4.31 -8.41
CA GLY A 29 9.28 -3.16 -8.02
C GLY A 29 10.03 -3.28 -6.68
N TRP A 30 9.63 -4.20 -5.80
CA TRP A 30 10.31 -4.52 -4.53
C TRP A 30 10.70 -6.01 -4.48
N SER A 31 11.41 -6.45 -5.51
CA SER A 31 11.96 -7.80 -5.57
C SER A 31 13.16 -7.94 -4.63
N PHE A 32 13.25 -9.07 -3.93
CA PHE A 32 14.35 -9.34 -3.01
C PHE A 32 15.55 -9.91 -3.78
N HIS A 33 16.68 -9.21 -3.80
CA HIS A 33 17.83 -9.70 -4.55
C HIS A 33 18.42 -10.97 -3.89
N PRO A 34 18.87 -12.00 -4.64
CA PRO A 34 19.49 -13.20 -4.06
C PRO A 34 20.64 -12.93 -3.08
N TRP A 35 21.51 -11.95 -3.38
CA TRP A 35 22.56 -11.48 -2.46
C TRP A 35 22.01 -10.95 -1.12
N GLU A 36 20.79 -10.43 -1.07
CA GLU A 36 20.22 -9.94 0.20
C GLU A 36 19.86 -11.09 1.16
N ILE A 37 19.92 -12.37 0.76
CA ILE A 37 19.82 -13.52 1.69
C ILE A 37 20.88 -13.43 2.79
N PHE A 38 22.05 -12.86 2.51
CA PHE A 38 23.09 -12.70 3.52
C PHE A 38 22.69 -11.73 4.64
N SER A 39 21.64 -10.90 4.45
CA SER A 39 21.03 -10.12 5.53
C SER A 39 20.32 -10.96 6.60
N LEU A 40 19.98 -12.23 6.30
CA LEU A 40 19.47 -13.18 7.28
C LEU A 40 20.57 -13.63 8.27
N ILE A 41 21.84 -13.39 7.95
CA ILE A 41 23.00 -13.71 8.80
C ILE A 41 23.58 -12.43 9.41
N ILE A 42 23.79 -11.40 8.58
CA ILE A 42 24.35 -10.11 8.94
C ILE A 42 23.30 -9.02 8.67
N PRO A 43 22.53 -8.59 9.68
CA PRO A 43 21.29 -7.81 9.48
C PRO A 43 21.47 -6.52 8.67
N ASN A 44 22.55 -5.77 8.90
CA ASN A 44 22.80 -4.50 8.22
C ASN A 44 23.78 -4.64 7.04
N LEU A 45 23.92 -5.82 6.44
CA LEU A 45 24.83 -6.01 5.31
C LEU A 45 24.52 -5.05 4.15
N PHE A 46 23.24 -4.86 3.84
CA PHE A 46 22.74 -3.91 2.84
C PHE A 46 22.21 -2.62 3.49
N GLY A 47 22.71 -2.28 4.68
CA GLY A 47 22.23 -1.16 5.49
C GLY A 47 21.00 -1.49 6.33
N GLY A 48 20.41 -0.47 6.94
CA GLY A 48 19.19 -0.61 7.74
C GLY A 48 17.93 -0.40 6.91
N ILE A 49 17.01 0.39 7.45
CA ILE A 49 15.79 0.82 6.74
C ILE A 49 15.97 2.24 6.18
N ASN A 50 15.12 2.60 5.21
CA ASN A 50 15.04 3.93 4.59
C ASN A 50 16.42 4.46 4.16
N GLN A 51 16.84 5.61 4.70
CA GLN A 51 18.05 6.34 4.28
C GLN A 51 19.35 5.52 4.34
N THR A 52 19.44 4.57 5.27
CA THR A 52 20.66 3.77 5.43
C THR A 52 20.69 2.54 4.51
N TYR A 53 19.55 2.17 3.93
CA TYR A 53 19.46 1.05 3.01
C TYR A 53 20.16 1.37 1.69
N TRP A 54 20.97 0.44 1.19
CA TRP A 54 21.68 0.57 -0.08
C TRP A 54 21.56 -0.67 -0.96
N GLY A 55 20.63 -1.58 -0.64
CA GLY A 55 20.35 -2.79 -1.40
C GLY A 55 19.67 -2.52 -2.75
N TYR A 56 18.95 -3.51 -3.26
CA TYR A 56 18.45 -3.49 -4.63
C TYR A 56 17.01 -2.98 -4.75
N MET A 57 16.29 -2.84 -3.63
CA MET A 57 14.97 -2.22 -3.61
C MET A 57 15.09 -0.68 -3.60
N PRO A 58 14.03 0.08 -3.96
CA PRO A 58 14.06 1.54 -3.82
C PRO A 58 14.26 2.01 -2.37
N PHE A 59 13.63 1.30 -1.44
CA PHE A 59 13.83 1.42 0.01
C PHE A 59 13.24 0.18 0.71
N THR A 60 13.60 -0.04 1.98
CA THR A 60 12.93 -1.00 2.87
C THR A 60 12.52 -0.32 4.18
N GLN A 61 11.41 -0.76 4.75
CA GLN A 61 10.91 -0.33 6.06
C GLN A 61 10.94 -1.46 7.10
N VAL A 62 11.45 -2.63 6.71
CA VAL A 62 11.49 -3.82 7.56
C VAL A 62 12.85 -4.49 7.51
N TYR A 63 13.23 -5.10 8.62
CA TYR A 63 14.34 -6.04 8.68
C TYR A 63 13.83 -7.44 8.35
N ASN A 64 14.44 -8.10 7.37
CA ASN A 64 14.12 -9.51 7.06
C ASN A 64 14.82 -10.49 8.03
N TYR A 65 15.74 -9.98 8.85
CA TYR A 65 16.46 -10.75 9.86
C TYR A 65 15.54 -11.24 10.98
N PHE A 66 15.60 -12.54 11.25
CA PHE A 66 14.82 -13.21 12.31
C PHE A 66 15.72 -13.87 13.38
N GLY A 67 17.02 -13.59 13.38
CA GLY A 67 17.98 -14.15 14.33
C GLY A 67 18.87 -15.23 13.72
N LEU A 68 20.20 -15.06 13.73
CA LEU A 68 21.13 -16.09 13.30
C LEU A 68 21.06 -17.33 14.22
N LEU A 69 20.84 -17.12 15.51
CA LEU A 69 20.60 -18.21 16.46
C LEU A 69 19.32 -19.00 16.11
N VAL A 70 18.26 -18.32 15.69
CA VAL A 70 17.00 -18.95 15.21
C VAL A 70 17.28 -19.80 13.98
N LEU A 71 18.07 -19.29 13.02
CA LEU A 71 18.49 -20.05 11.84
C LEU A 71 19.27 -21.32 12.21
N VAL A 72 20.26 -21.20 13.11
CA VAL A 72 21.10 -22.32 13.57
C VAL A 72 20.29 -23.37 14.32
N LEU A 73 19.38 -22.97 15.21
CA LEU A 73 18.46 -23.88 15.91
C LEU A 73 17.47 -24.54 14.94
N GLY A 74 17.04 -23.84 13.90
CA GLY A 74 16.21 -24.41 12.84
C GLY A 74 16.89 -25.54 12.06
N LEU A 75 18.22 -25.47 11.87
CA LEU A 75 18.99 -26.57 11.28
C LEU A 75 19.06 -27.78 12.22
N VAL A 76 19.09 -27.55 13.53
CA VAL A 76 19.07 -28.62 14.54
C VAL A 76 17.78 -29.45 14.48
N ALA A 77 16.66 -28.87 14.06
CA ALA A 77 15.39 -29.59 13.90
C ALA A 77 15.48 -30.82 12.98
N LEU A 78 16.45 -30.84 12.04
CA LEU A 78 16.68 -31.96 11.13
C LEU A 78 17.39 -33.16 11.78
N SER A 79 17.92 -33.01 12.99
CA SER A 79 18.76 -34.02 13.65
C SER A 79 18.00 -35.18 14.29
N THR A 80 16.67 -35.09 14.39
CA THR A 80 15.84 -36.03 15.14
C THR A 80 14.71 -36.62 14.27
N PRO A 81 14.53 -37.95 14.22
CA PRO A 81 13.50 -38.59 13.39
C PRO A 81 12.07 -38.11 13.69
N LYS A 82 11.78 -37.82 14.96
CA LYS A 82 10.47 -37.38 15.48
C LYS A 82 9.86 -36.24 14.65
N HIS A 83 10.65 -35.21 14.35
CA HIS A 83 10.18 -34.00 13.66
C HIS A 83 10.78 -33.82 12.26
N ARG A 84 11.65 -34.73 11.81
CA ARG A 84 12.42 -34.59 10.57
C ARG A 84 11.54 -34.30 9.34
N ARG A 85 10.40 -34.97 9.21
CA ARG A 85 9.48 -34.77 8.08
C ARG A 85 8.91 -33.35 8.06
N LEU A 86 8.43 -32.86 9.21
CA LEU A 86 7.92 -31.50 9.35
C LEU A 86 9.03 -30.47 9.12
N ALA A 87 10.21 -30.68 9.70
CA ALA A 87 11.35 -29.79 9.51
C ALA A 87 11.78 -29.71 8.03
N ILE A 88 11.83 -30.84 7.31
CA ILE A 88 12.11 -30.85 5.86
C ILE A 88 11.04 -30.07 5.10
N PHE A 89 9.76 -30.27 5.41
CA PHE A 89 8.66 -29.53 4.78
C PHE A 89 8.80 -28.01 5.00
N LEU A 90 9.10 -27.58 6.23
CA LEU A 90 9.31 -26.16 6.56
C LEU A 90 10.54 -25.58 5.84
N TRP A 91 11.64 -26.33 5.75
CA TRP A 91 12.83 -25.88 5.00
C TRP A 91 12.56 -25.79 3.50
N ILE A 92 11.88 -26.78 2.90
CA ILE A 92 11.50 -26.74 1.47
C ILE A 92 10.61 -25.54 1.20
N THR A 93 9.57 -25.33 2.01
CA THR A 93 8.67 -24.18 1.83
C THR A 93 9.38 -22.85 2.07
N SER A 94 10.31 -22.75 3.03
CA SER A 94 11.16 -21.56 3.20
C SER A 94 12.02 -21.27 1.97
N VAL A 95 12.62 -22.30 1.35
CA VAL A 95 13.38 -22.13 0.11
C VAL A 95 12.47 -21.67 -1.03
N LEU A 96 11.28 -22.26 -1.16
CA LEU A 96 10.29 -21.85 -2.17
C LEU A 96 9.86 -20.39 -1.98
N PHE A 97 9.50 -19.97 -0.76
CA PHE A 97 9.11 -18.59 -0.47
C PHE A 97 10.27 -17.61 -0.73
N THR A 98 11.50 -17.95 -0.35
CA THR A 98 12.66 -17.13 -0.68
C THR A 98 12.85 -16.99 -2.20
N ILE A 99 12.72 -18.07 -2.97
CA ILE A 99 12.81 -18.01 -4.44
C ILE A 99 11.68 -17.16 -5.03
N MET A 100 10.44 -17.29 -4.52
CA MET A 100 9.31 -16.47 -4.94
C MET A 100 9.54 -14.98 -4.64
N SER A 101 10.28 -14.66 -3.57
CA SER A 101 10.61 -13.27 -3.21
C SER A 101 11.56 -12.60 -4.21
N PHE A 102 12.28 -13.37 -5.03
CA PHE A 102 13.26 -12.83 -5.98
C PHE A 102 12.64 -12.04 -7.13
N GLY A 103 11.36 -12.24 -7.45
CA GLY A 103 10.63 -11.45 -8.44
C GLY A 103 11.41 -11.21 -9.75
N SER A 104 11.80 -9.97 -10.02
CA SER A 104 12.53 -9.57 -11.23
C SER A 104 13.93 -10.18 -11.34
N PHE A 105 14.53 -10.63 -10.24
CA PHE A 105 15.82 -11.33 -10.21
C PHE A 105 15.69 -12.84 -10.53
N ALA A 106 14.47 -13.36 -10.67
CA ALA A 106 14.19 -14.72 -11.11
C ALA A 106 13.08 -14.74 -12.18
N PRO A 107 13.30 -14.10 -13.35
CA PRO A 107 12.24 -13.79 -14.33
C PRO A 107 11.50 -15.01 -14.86
N ILE A 108 12.17 -16.16 -14.96
CA ILE A 108 11.54 -17.42 -15.40
C ILE A 108 10.50 -17.87 -14.37
N ILE A 109 10.88 -17.90 -13.10
CA ILE A 109 10.00 -18.39 -12.02
C ILE A 109 8.88 -17.37 -11.79
N SER A 110 9.21 -16.09 -11.69
CA SER A 110 8.23 -15.04 -11.48
C SER A 110 7.26 -14.92 -12.66
N GLY A 111 7.72 -15.07 -13.90
CA GLY A 111 6.87 -15.11 -15.09
C GLY A 111 5.89 -16.29 -15.08
N LEU A 112 6.34 -17.49 -14.68
CA LEU A 112 5.45 -18.65 -14.54
C LEU A 112 4.39 -18.43 -13.46
N LEU A 113 4.77 -17.86 -12.31
CA LEU A 113 3.85 -17.58 -11.22
C LEU A 113 2.82 -16.51 -11.63
N LEU A 114 3.25 -15.41 -12.23
CA LEU A 114 2.35 -14.35 -12.70
C LEU A 114 1.36 -14.85 -13.76
N LYS A 115 1.79 -15.78 -14.62
CA LYS A 115 0.95 -16.29 -15.71
C LYS A 115 -0.03 -17.38 -15.27
N TYR A 116 0.41 -18.30 -14.40
CA TYR A 116 -0.35 -19.54 -14.15
C TYR A 116 -0.85 -19.70 -12.71
N LEU A 117 -0.22 -19.05 -11.71
CA LEU A 117 -0.68 -19.16 -10.33
C LEU A 117 -1.88 -18.22 -10.12
N PRO A 118 -3.08 -18.75 -9.83
CA PRO A 118 -4.28 -17.91 -9.73
C PRO A 118 -4.10 -16.79 -8.72
N TYR A 119 -4.53 -15.58 -9.10
CA TYR A 119 -4.45 -14.36 -8.30
C TYR A 119 -3.03 -13.84 -7.99
N PHE A 120 -1.96 -14.56 -8.36
CA PHE A 120 -0.59 -14.12 -8.06
C PHE A 120 -0.25 -12.78 -8.75
N ASN A 121 -0.76 -12.56 -9.96
CA ASN A 121 -0.65 -11.31 -10.70
C ASN A 121 -1.41 -10.10 -10.10
N LYS A 122 -2.11 -10.29 -8.97
CA LYS A 122 -2.74 -9.19 -8.22
C LYS A 122 -1.88 -8.68 -7.06
N PHE A 123 -0.84 -9.43 -6.68
CA PHE A 123 0.09 -9.05 -5.61
C PHE A 123 1.23 -8.17 -6.15
N ARG A 124 1.75 -7.31 -5.27
CA ARG A 124 2.94 -6.48 -5.51
C ARG A 124 3.90 -6.66 -4.33
N VAL A 125 5.15 -6.23 -4.48
CA VAL A 125 6.21 -6.35 -3.44
C VAL A 125 6.53 -7.82 -3.15
N PRO A 126 7.23 -8.53 -4.07
CA PRO A 126 7.58 -9.94 -3.88
C PRO A 126 8.30 -10.22 -2.56
N SER A 127 9.12 -9.28 -2.06
CA SER A 127 9.85 -9.42 -0.80
C SER A 127 8.95 -9.67 0.43
N MET A 128 7.67 -9.27 0.41
CA MET A 128 6.76 -9.51 1.54
C MET A 128 6.47 -11.00 1.81
N ILE A 129 6.67 -11.89 0.83
CA ILE A 129 6.49 -13.32 1.06
C ILE A 129 7.52 -13.89 2.06
N LEU A 130 8.63 -13.18 2.32
CA LEU A 130 9.62 -13.55 3.32
C LEU A 130 9.05 -13.60 4.75
N THR A 131 7.90 -12.97 5.02
CA THR A 131 7.17 -13.18 6.29
C THR A 131 6.85 -14.66 6.52
N MET A 132 6.57 -15.44 5.46
CA MET A 132 6.36 -16.88 5.59
C MET A 132 7.65 -17.62 5.97
N VAL A 133 8.81 -17.15 5.49
CA VAL A 133 10.12 -17.69 5.89
C VAL A 133 10.36 -17.44 7.39
N GLN A 134 9.99 -16.26 7.90
CA GLN A 134 10.10 -15.93 9.33
C GLN A 134 9.20 -16.82 10.20
N ILE A 135 7.95 -17.04 9.78
CA ILE A 135 7.03 -17.97 10.47
C ILE A 135 7.63 -19.38 10.51
N ASN A 136 8.12 -19.87 9.37
CA ASN A 136 8.78 -21.17 9.30
C ASN A 136 10.03 -21.25 10.20
N ALA A 137 10.82 -20.18 10.28
CA ALA A 137 12.03 -20.13 11.11
C ALA A 137 11.72 -20.25 12.61
N VAL A 138 10.63 -19.63 13.09
CA VAL A 138 10.19 -19.75 14.49
C VAL A 138 9.73 -21.17 14.78
N LEU A 139 8.94 -21.77 13.90
CA LEU A 139 8.50 -23.16 14.03
C LEU A 139 9.68 -24.13 14.05
N LEU A 140 10.60 -23.98 13.09
CA LEU A 140 11.84 -24.76 13.01
C LEU A 140 12.68 -24.62 14.29
N THR A 141 12.75 -23.43 14.87
CA THR A 141 13.45 -23.21 16.15
C THR A 141 12.81 -23.96 17.31
N GLY A 142 11.48 -23.96 17.41
CA GLY A 142 10.76 -24.76 18.41
C GLY A 142 11.06 -26.26 18.28
N LEU A 143 11.04 -26.78 17.04
CA LEU A 143 11.41 -28.17 16.75
C LEU A 143 12.89 -28.45 17.06
N GLY A 144 13.77 -27.49 16.81
CA GLY A 144 15.19 -27.57 17.13
C GLY A 144 15.45 -27.65 18.63
N LEU A 145 14.74 -26.86 19.44
CA LEU A 145 14.83 -26.92 20.90
C LEU A 145 14.32 -28.26 21.47
N ASP A 146 13.25 -28.82 20.91
CA ASP A 146 12.76 -30.16 21.29
C ASP A 146 13.75 -31.26 20.87
N ALA A 147 14.34 -31.16 19.67
CA ALA A 147 15.39 -32.06 19.22
C ALA A 147 16.62 -32.02 20.15
N LEU A 148 17.08 -30.83 20.55
CA LEU A 148 18.14 -30.70 21.55
C LEU A 148 17.77 -31.42 22.86
N LYS A 149 16.49 -31.41 23.24
CA LYS A 149 16.02 -32.03 24.49
C LYS A 149 16.11 -33.52 24.45
N GLU A 150 15.59 -34.12 23.39
CA GLU A 150 15.68 -35.56 23.17
C GLU A 150 17.14 -36.04 23.16
N LYS A 151 18.02 -35.31 22.46
CA LYS A 151 19.45 -35.64 22.35
C LYS A 151 20.22 -35.51 23.66
N ALA A 152 19.84 -34.56 24.51
CA ALA A 152 20.43 -34.40 25.84
C ALA A 152 19.99 -35.52 26.80
N GLU A 153 18.69 -35.87 26.78
CA GLU A 153 18.14 -36.96 27.58
C GLU A 153 18.73 -38.32 27.17
N ALA A 154 18.98 -38.53 25.87
CA ALA A 154 19.63 -39.72 25.34
C ALA A 154 21.16 -39.77 25.53
N LYS A 155 21.80 -38.70 26.05
CA LYS A 155 23.26 -38.59 26.26
C LYS A 155 24.10 -38.95 25.02
N GLU A 156 23.66 -38.58 23.83
CA GLU A 156 24.34 -38.93 22.58
C GLU A 156 25.70 -38.23 22.43
N ALA A 157 26.80 -38.99 22.62
CA ALA A 157 28.17 -38.45 22.57
C ALA A 157 28.55 -37.82 21.21
N VAL A 158 28.07 -38.38 20.10
CA VAL A 158 28.28 -37.83 18.75
C VAL A 158 27.68 -36.44 18.64
N TYR A 159 26.49 -36.25 19.23
CA TYR A 159 25.79 -34.98 19.18
C TYR A 159 26.47 -33.92 20.06
N THR A 160 26.95 -34.31 21.24
CA THR A 160 27.79 -33.46 22.10
C THR A 160 29.04 -32.95 21.37
N LYS A 161 29.75 -33.85 20.65
CA LYS A 161 30.92 -33.45 19.84
C LYS A 161 30.54 -32.47 18.73
N ARG A 162 29.40 -32.69 18.05
CA ARG A 162 28.91 -31.79 17.01
C ARG A 162 28.61 -30.39 17.55
N LEU A 163 27.89 -30.26 18.66
CA LEU A 163 27.61 -28.95 19.28
C LEU A 163 28.90 -28.21 19.66
N PHE A 164 29.88 -28.94 20.20
CA PHE A 164 31.19 -28.38 20.53
C PHE A 164 31.95 -27.88 19.29
N ILE A 165 31.92 -28.65 18.19
CA ILE A 165 32.51 -28.22 16.92
C ILE A 165 31.80 -26.96 16.41
N TRP A 166 30.46 -26.93 16.40
CA TRP A 166 29.70 -25.77 15.94
C TRP A 166 29.96 -24.51 16.79
N PHE A 167 30.12 -24.66 18.11
CA PHE A 167 30.54 -23.57 18.98
C PHE A 167 31.89 -22.98 18.55
N TRP A 168 32.90 -23.82 18.31
CA TRP A 168 34.22 -23.35 17.87
C TRP A 168 34.25 -22.82 16.44
N VAL A 169 33.44 -23.38 15.53
CA VAL A 169 33.31 -22.88 14.17
C VAL A 169 32.68 -21.49 14.17
N LEU A 170 31.55 -21.29 14.86
CA LEU A 170 30.92 -19.97 14.98
C LEU A 170 31.82 -18.99 15.73
N GLY A 171 32.50 -19.44 16.79
CA GLY A 171 33.48 -18.63 17.52
C GLY A 171 34.66 -18.21 16.65
N GLY A 172 35.17 -19.10 15.80
CA GLY A 172 36.21 -18.77 14.83
C GLY A 172 35.75 -17.74 13.79
N ILE A 173 34.54 -17.92 13.23
CA ILE A 173 33.93 -16.96 12.30
C ILE A 173 33.72 -15.61 12.98
N PHE A 174 33.23 -15.61 14.23
CA PHE A 174 33.08 -14.41 15.04
C PHE A 174 34.42 -13.68 15.24
N LEU A 175 35.49 -14.39 15.59
CA LEU A 175 36.82 -13.79 15.78
C LEU A 175 37.39 -13.23 14.46
N ILE A 176 37.19 -13.93 13.35
CA ILE A 176 37.56 -13.43 12.01
C ILE A 176 36.77 -12.17 11.68
N TRP A 177 35.47 -12.15 11.93
CA TRP A 177 34.64 -10.97 11.71
C TRP A 177 35.09 -9.80 12.58
N LEU A 178 35.30 -10.04 13.88
CA LEU A 178 35.74 -9.04 14.85
C LEU A 178 37.07 -8.38 14.47
N THR A 179 38.00 -9.15 13.90
CA THR A 179 39.36 -8.67 13.61
C THR A 179 39.57 -8.21 12.17
N LEU A 180 38.93 -8.86 11.20
CA LEU A 180 39.22 -8.68 9.77
C LEU A 180 38.06 -8.11 8.97
N ALA A 181 36.81 -8.04 9.48
CA ALA A 181 35.68 -7.63 8.65
C ALA A 181 35.85 -6.22 8.06
N LYS A 182 36.28 -5.22 8.83
CA LYS A 182 36.49 -3.86 8.29
C LYS A 182 37.58 -3.82 7.21
N ALA A 183 38.65 -4.60 7.36
CA ALA A 183 39.72 -4.68 6.37
C ALA A 183 39.28 -5.42 5.09
N LEU A 184 38.55 -6.52 5.24
CA LEU A 184 38.08 -7.35 4.12
C LEU A 184 36.92 -6.70 3.35
N LEU A 185 36.05 -5.99 4.06
CA LEU A 185 34.77 -5.49 3.53
C LEU A 185 34.73 -3.98 3.35
N GLY A 186 35.74 -3.24 3.84
CA GLY A 186 35.81 -1.78 3.71
C GLY A 186 35.94 -1.28 2.27
N GLY A 187 36.40 -2.13 1.33
CA GLY A 187 36.46 -1.83 -0.10
C GLY A 187 35.16 -2.06 -0.86
N MET A 188 34.09 -2.53 -0.22
CA MET A 188 32.78 -2.61 -0.85
C MET A 188 32.20 -1.21 -1.10
N PRO A 189 31.31 -1.05 -2.10
CA PRO A 189 30.82 0.27 -2.48
C PRO A 189 29.93 0.94 -1.42
N PHE A 190 29.13 0.17 -0.67
CA PHE A 190 28.10 0.69 0.27
C PHE A 190 27.17 1.76 -0.35
N THR A 191 26.96 1.65 -1.65
CA THR A 191 26.07 2.46 -2.48
C THR A 191 25.67 1.60 -3.68
N ASN A 192 24.61 1.99 -4.40
CA ASN A 192 24.21 1.35 -5.65
C ASN A 192 24.13 2.39 -6.79
N ALA A 193 23.95 1.90 -8.03
CA ALA A 193 23.93 2.76 -9.21
C ALA A 193 22.74 3.74 -9.22
N ALA A 194 21.59 3.33 -8.69
CA ALA A 194 20.40 4.18 -8.62
C ALA A 194 20.60 5.35 -7.66
N GLU A 195 21.20 5.09 -6.49
CA GLU A 195 21.55 6.13 -5.52
C GLU A 195 22.60 7.09 -6.09
N ILE A 196 23.63 6.57 -6.77
CA ILE A 196 24.62 7.43 -7.44
C ILE A 196 23.95 8.37 -8.44
N ALA A 197 23.07 7.85 -9.29
CA ALA A 197 22.35 8.65 -10.27
C ALA A 197 21.45 9.71 -9.60
N GLN A 198 20.76 9.35 -8.51
CA GLN A 198 19.93 10.28 -7.74
C GLN A 198 20.73 11.47 -7.20
N TYR A 199 21.89 11.22 -6.58
CA TYR A 199 22.75 12.29 -6.07
C TYR A 199 23.34 13.14 -7.21
N GLN A 200 23.76 12.50 -8.30
CA GLN A 200 24.29 13.20 -9.48
C GLN A 200 23.26 14.14 -10.11
N ASN A 201 22.00 13.71 -10.24
CA ASN A 201 20.90 14.55 -10.73
C ASN A 201 20.63 15.75 -9.81
N ALA A 202 20.91 15.63 -8.52
CA ALA A 202 20.84 16.73 -7.56
C ALA A 202 22.12 17.59 -7.51
N GLY A 203 23.10 17.37 -8.40
CA GLY A 203 24.38 18.09 -8.44
C GLY A 203 25.29 17.76 -7.25
N ARG A 204 25.14 16.58 -6.63
CA ARG A 204 25.88 16.15 -5.43
C ARG A 204 26.50 14.76 -5.61
N SER A 205 27.41 14.38 -4.72
CA SER A 205 27.89 13.00 -4.58
C SER A 205 27.28 12.34 -3.35
N VAL A 206 27.32 11.00 -3.31
CA VAL A 206 26.89 10.24 -2.13
C VAL A 206 27.79 10.62 -0.94
N PRO A 207 27.22 11.04 0.22
CA PRO A 207 28.01 11.47 1.36
C PRO A 207 28.95 10.37 1.88
N ALA A 208 30.23 10.70 2.08
CA ALA A 208 31.22 9.76 2.62
C ALA A 208 30.84 9.26 4.02
N ASP A 209 30.21 10.11 4.82
CA ASP A 209 29.74 9.83 6.17
C ASP A 209 28.65 8.75 6.17
N LEU A 210 27.79 8.76 5.13
CA LEU A 210 26.75 7.75 4.93
C LEU A 210 27.37 6.39 4.59
N ILE A 211 28.36 6.36 3.69
CA ILE A 211 29.13 5.16 3.35
C ILE A 211 29.82 4.59 4.60
N ALA A 212 30.50 5.43 5.39
CA ALA A 212 31.15 5.03 6.63
C ALA A 212 30.15 4.49 7.67
N THR A 213 28.98 5.12 7.78
CA THR A 213 27.89 4.68 8.66
C THR A 213 27.40 3.27 8.27
N ARG A 214 27.19 3.01 6.97
CA ARG A 214 26.74 1.70 6.46
C ARG A 214 27.77 0.61 6.77
N LEU A 215 29.06 0.88 6.56
CA LEU A 215 30.15 -0.04 6.92
C LEU A 215 30.15 -0.36 8.43
N ASP A 216 30.00 0.66 9.28
CA ASP A 216 29.99 0.47 10.73
C ASP A 216 28.74 -0.28 11.22
N MET A 217 27.57 0.00 10.62
CA MET A 217 26.32 -0.73 10.89
C MET A 217 26.45 -2.21 10.53
N MET A 218 26.98 -2.53 9.34
CA MET A 218 27.25 -3.91 8.92
C MET A 218 28.19 -4.58 9.93
N TYR A 219 29.33 -3.95 10.23
CA TYR A 219 30.34 -4.48 11.16
C TYR A 219 29.74 -4.81 12.53
N LYS A 220 29.07 -3.84 13.17
CA LYS A 220 28.42 -4.02 14.48
C LYS A 220 27.35 -5.10 14.45
N SER A 221 26.52 -5.12 13.41
CA SER A 221 25.45 -6.12 13.30
C SER A 221 25.99 -7.55 13.18
N GLY A 222 27.11 -7.73 12.47
CA GLY A 222 27.77 -9.03 12.36
C GLY A 222 28.44 -9.48 13.66
N ILE A 223 29.03 -8.57 14.44
CA ILE A 223 29.55 -8.88 15.78
C ILE A 223 28.41 -9.44 16.64
N ILE A 224 27.28 -8.73 16.67
CA ILE A 224 26.15 -9.07 17.52
C ILE A 224 25.55 -10.42 17.10
N SER A 225 25.22 -10.60 15.81
CA SER A 225 24.56 -11.83 15.34
C SER A 225 25.45 -13.06 15.52
N LEU A 226 26.75 -12.95 15.21
CA LEU A 226 27.72 -14.04 15.36
C LEU A 226 28.00 -14.34 16.83
N LEU A 227 28.10 -13.32 17.70
CA LEU A 227 28.28 -13.51 19.14
C LEU A 227 27.08 -14.23 19.75
N ILE A 228 25.85 -13.79 19.44
CA ILE A 228 24.62 -14.40 19.97
C ILE A 228 24.49 -15.85 19.49
N ALA A 229 24.79 -16.12 18.21
CA ALA A 229 24.80 -17.49 17.69
C ALA A 229 25.87 -18.36 18.39
N THR A 230 27.07 -17.83 18.60
CA THR A 230 28.17 -18.52 19.30
C THR A 230 27.79 -18.84 20.76
N VAL A 231 27.26 -17.84 21.48
CA VAL A 231 26.79 -18.01 22.87
C VAL A 231 25.64 -19.02 22.92
N GLY A 232 24.67 -18.93 22.02
CA GLY A 232 23.55 -19.88 21.95
C GLY A 232 24.00 -21.32 21.72
N MET A 233 25.01 -21.55 20.88
CA MET A 233 25.61 -22.88 20.71
C MET A 233 26.40 -23.33 21.94
N GLY A 234 27.07 -22.41 22.63
CA GLY A 234 27.69 -22.68 23.93
C GLY A 234 26.67 -23.11 24.99
N LEU A 235 25.52 -22.42 25.06
CA LEU A 235 24.41 -22.78 25.94
C LEU A 235 23.82 -24.14 25.60
N ALA A 236 23.65 -24.44 24.31
CA ALA A 236 23.20 -25.76 23.84
C ALA A 236 24.17 -26.87 24.25
N TYR A 237 25.49 -26.63 24.13
CA TYR A 237 26.52 -27.56 24.59
C TYR A 237 26.50 -27.75 26.11
N LEU A 238 26.45 -26.67 26.90
CA LEU A 238 26.37 -26.74 28.37
C LEU A 238 25.16 -27.52 28.85
N ARG A 239 24.02 -27.33 28.18
CA ARG A 239 22.81 -28.11 28.40
C ARG A 239 23.04 -29.58 28.08
N GLN A 240 23.65 -29.89 26.92
CA GLN A 240 23.91 -31.26 26.47
C GLN A 240 24.79 -32.05 27.45
N ILE A 241 25.76 -31.41 28.10
CA ILE A 241 26.62 -32.04 29.13
C ILE A 241 26.01 -32.01 30.55
N GLY A 242 24.75 -31.60 30.69
CA GLY A 242 24.03 -31.58 31.97
C GLY A 242 24.41 -30.43 32.92
N LYS A 243 25.20 -29.45 32.48
CA LYS A 243 25.55 -28.26 33.28
C LYS A 243 24.47 -27.18 33.30
N LEU A 244 23.46 -27.27 32.43
CA LEU A 244 22.37 -26.31 32.34
C LEU A 244 21.02 -27.05 32.28
N LYS A 245 20.09 -26.66 33.18
CA LYS A 245 18.73 -27.24 33.24
C LYS A 245 17.88 -26.78 32.05
N ASN A 246 16.90 -27.59 31.65
CA ASN A 246 16.00 -27.30 30.52
C ASN A 246 15.33 -25.92 30.61
N LEU A 247 14.76 -25.58 31.77
CA LEU A 247 14.10 -24.28 31.96
C LEU A 247 15.07 -23.10 31.81
N ALA A 248 16.24 -23.19 32.44
CA ALA A 248 17.26 -22.15 32.35
C ALA A 248 17.79 -21.99 30.92
N PHE A 249 18.02 -23.10 30.22
CA PHE A 249 18.39 -23.09 28.80
C PHE A 249 17.34 -22.39 27.94
N SER A 250 16.07 -22.78 28.06
CA SER A 250 14.98 -22.18 27.29
C SER A 250 14.83 -20.68 27.57
N LEU A 251 14.92 -20.25 28.83
CA LEU A 251 14.86 -18.82 29.19
C LEU A 251 16.06 -18.03 28.64
N LEU A 252 17.27 -18.58 28.72
CA LEU A 252 18.46 -17.91 28.17
C LEU A 252 18.40 -17.78 26.65
N ILE A 253 17.91 -18.80 25.94
CA ILE A 253 17.70 -18.73 24.48
C ILE A 253 16.63 -17.68 24.16
N LEU A 254 15.51 -17.67 24.89
CA LEU A 254 14.46 -16.67 24.70
C LEU A 254 14.99 -15.25 24.89
N VAL A 255 15.74 -15.00 25.97
CA VAL A 255 16.37 -13.70 26.23
C VAL A 255 17.38 -13.35 25.14
N ALA A 256 18.23 -14.29 24.72
CA ALA A 256 19.21 -14.05 23.67
C ALA A 256 18.55 -13.66 22.33
N VAL A 257 17.49 -14.38 21.93
CA VAL A 257 16.72 -14.05 20.71
C VAL A 257 15.98 -12.73 20.86
N PHE A 258 15.38 -12.46 22.03
CA PHE A 258 14.71 -11.19 22.30
C PHE A 258 15.69 -10.01 22.18
N LEU A 259 16.86 -10.08 22.84
CA LEU A 259 17.87 -9.04 22.78
C LEU A 259 18.41 -8.84 21.36
N ASP A 260 18.62 -9.92 20.61
CA ASP A 260 19.05 -9.87 19.21
C ASP A 260 18.05 -9.07 18.37
N LEU A 261 16.77 -9.44 18.42
CA LEU A 261 15.73 -8.79 17.62
C LEU A 261 15.44 -7.36 18.09
N TRP A 262 15.48 -7.10 19.41
CA TRP A 262 15.23 -5.79 20.01
C TRP A 262 16.18 -4.71 19.49
N ILE A 263 17.44 -5.06 19.19
CA ILE A 263 18.43 -4.12 18.63
C ILE A 263 17.96 -3.55 17.27
N TYR A 264 17.20 -4.34 16.50
CA TYR A 264 16.73 -3.95 15.17
C TYR A 264 15.30 -3.40 15.19
N THR A 265 14.40 -4.01 15.96
CA THR A 265 12.98 -3.63 15.99
C THR A 265 12.64 -2.68 17.14
N GLY A 266 13.27 -2.84 18.31
CA GLY A 266 12.97 -2.08 19.52
C GLY A 266 13.30 -0.59 19.40
N LYS A 267 14.37 -0.23 18.70
CA LYS A 267 14.75 1.19 18.45
C LYS A 267 13.67 2.01 17.73
N HIS A 268 12.71 1.35 17.08
CA HIS A 268 11.58 2.00 16.42
C HIS A 268 10.38 2.22 17.36
N LEU A 269 10.41 1.67 18.57
CA LEU A 269 9.44 1.90 19.63
C LEU A 269 9.84 3.08 20.54
N ASP A 270 11.03 3.68 20.37
CA ASP A 270 11.53 4.76 21.23
C ASP A 270 10.85 6.12 20.97
N LYS A 271 10.15 6.27 19.83
CA LYS A 271 9.45 7.49 19.43
C LYS A 271 7.95 7.22 19.31
N LEU A 272 7.32 6.89 20.43
CA LEU A 272 5.85 6.82 20.48
C LEU A 272 5.31 8.26 20.52
N GLU A 273 4.57 8.64 19.50
CA GLU A 273 3.80 9.88 19.50
C GLU A 273 2.62 9.74 20.47
N THR A 274 2.31 10.83 21.19
CA THR A 274 1.16 10.83 22.10
C THR A 274 -0.14 10.81 21.30
N VAL A 275 -1.24 10.40 21.94
CA VAL A 275 -2.56 10.45 21.28
C VAL A 275 -2.90 11.88 20.89
N GLU A 276 -2.52 12.84 21.73
CA GLU A 276 -2.68 14.27 21.48
C GLU A 276 -1.87 14.73 20.26
N ASP A 277 -0.62 14.30 20.10
CA ASP A 277 0.20 14.63 18.92
C ASP A 277 -0.39 14.05 17.63
N TYR A 278 -0.91 12.82 17.69
CA TYR A 278 -1.63 12.22 16.56
C TYR A 278 -2.90 12.98 16.20
N GLN A 279 -3.67 13.45 17.19
CA GLN A 279 -4.89 14.22 16.95
C GLN A 279 -4.58 15.58 16.32
N ARG A 280 -3.49 16.23 16.76
CA ARG A 280 -3.03 17.53 16.21
C ARG A 280 -2.75 17.49 14.71
N LEU A 281 -2.36 16.34 14.15
CA LEU A 281 -2.18 16.18 12.70
C LEU A 281 -3.47 16.49 11.92
N PHE A 282 -4.64 16.31 12.55
CA PHE A 282 -5.95 16.55 11.97
C PHE A 282 -6.58 17.88 12.39
N ASP A 283 -5.89 18.73 13.15
CA ASP A 283 -6.43 20.03 13.52
C ASP A 283 -6.60 20.92 12.27
N ILE A 284 -7.67 21.72 12.26
CA ILE A 284 -7.90 22.74 11.25
C ILE A 284 -6.92 23.88 11.53
N GLU A 285 -6.17 24.29 10.51
CA GLU A 285 -5.21 25.39 10.60
C GLU A 285 -5.82 26.64 9.96
N ASP A 286 -5.37 27.83 10.35
CA ASP A 286 -5.96 29.11 9.93
C ASP A 286 -6.07 29.27 8.40
N TYR A 287 -5.06 28.81 7.65
CA TYR A 287 -5.08 28.89 6.18
C TYR A 287 -6.14 28.01 5.53
N GLN A 288 -6.71 27.04 6.26
CA GLN A 288 -7.79 26.18 5.79
C GLN A 288 -9.18 26.79 6.02
N GLN A 289 -9.30 27.81 6.88
CA GLN A 289 -10.60 28.33 7.32
C GLN A 289 -11.45 28.83 6.16
N VAL A 290 -10.82 29.42 5.12
CA VAL A 290 -11.51 29.86 3.90
C VAL A 290 -12.26 28.73 3.18
N MET A 291 -11.74 27.50 3.24
CA MET A 291 -12.38 26.32 2.63
C MET A 291 -13.44 25.73 3.56
N ILE A 292 -13.22 25.79 4.88
CA ILE A 292 -14.19 25.31 5.88
C ILE A 292 -15.45 26.18 5.91
N ASP A 293 -15.29 27.49 5.76
CA ASP A 293 -16.40 28.44 5.73
C ASP A 293 -17.18 28.37 4.40
N ASP A 294 -16.57 27.83 3.34
CA ASP A 294 -17.22 27.61 2.06
C ASP A 294 -18.15 26.39 2.10
N THR A 295 -19.43 26.66 2.38
CA THR A 295 -20.49 25.64 2.40
C THR A 295 -20.90 25.12 1.02
N THR A 296 -20.38 25.68 -0.07
CA THR A 296 -20.68 25.17 -1.41
C THR A 296 -19.97 23.83 -1.65
N PRO A 297 -20.59 22.83 -2.29
CA PRO A 297 -19.90 21.60 -2.65
C PRO A 297 -18.68 21.89 -3.53
N HIS A 298 -17.49 21.56 -3.02
CA HIS A 298 -16.22 21.79 -3.70
C HIS A 298 -15.25 20.63 -3.46
N ARG A 299 -14.17 20.57 -4.26
CA ARG A 299 -13.01 19.71 -4.02
C ARG A 299 -11.74 20.55 -3.89
N VAL A 300 -10.78 19.99 -3.16
CA VAL A 300 -9.46 20.57 -2.92
C VAL A 300 -8.40 19.73 -3.64
N TYR A 301 -7.37 20.39 -4.17
CA TYR A 301 -6.21 19.74 -4.76
C TYR A 301 -4.92 20.21 -4.08
N PRO A 302 -4.43 19.43 -3.10
CA PRO A 302 -3.10 19.64 -2.52
C PRO A 302 -2.01 19.20 -3.50
N ILE A 303 -1.11 20.13 -3.87
CA ILE A 303 -0.08 19.90 -4.89
C ILE A 303 1.32 20.11 -4.28
N GLY A 304 2.24 19.21 -4.59
CA GLY A 304 3.64 19.32 -4.16
C GLY A 304 3.89 18.86 -2.72
N ASN A 305 5.02 19.28 -2.16
CA ASN A 305 5.46 18.85 -0.83
C ASN A 305 4.86 19.75 0.26
N LEU A 306 3.67 19.42 0.71
CA LEU A 306 2.93 20.16 1.74
C LEU A 306 3.21 19.62 3.15
N PRO A 307 2.98 20.42 4.21
CA PRO A 307 3.19 19.98 5.59
C PRO A 307 2.29 18.81 6.01
N LYS A 308 1.08 18.73 5.45
CA LYS A 308 0.12 17.65 5.65
C LYS A 308 0.13 16.71 4.45
N THR A 309 0.10 15.42 4.72
CA THR A 309 -0.11 14.35 3.74
C THR A 309 -1.53 14.37 3.18
N THR A 310 -1.74 13.78 2.01
CA THR A 310 -3.07 13.69 1.39
C THR A 310 -4.10 12.97 2.27
N GLY A 311 -3.66 12.02 3.11
CA GLY A 311 -4.53 11.33 4.06
C GLY A 311 -5.02 12.23 5.20
N GLU A 312 -4.19 13.15 5.68
CA GLU A 312 -4.56 14.14 6.69
C GLU A 312 -5.50 15.20 6.12
N TRP A 313 -5.24 15.64 4.88
CA TRP A 313 -6.14 16.55 4.14
C TRP A 313 -7.55 15.97 3.95
N ALA A 314 -7.65 14.68 3.66
CA ALA A 314 -8.93 14.01 3.38
C ALA A 314 -9.87 13.93 4.60
N TYR A 315 -9.41 14.31 5.80
CA TYR A 315 -10.23 14.29 7.00
C TYR A 315 -11.30 15.39 7.01
N HIS A 316 -10.98 16.57 6.43
CA HIS A 316 -11.88 17.73 6.39
C HIS A 316 -12.29 18.14 4.98
N HIS A 317 -11.63 17.61 3.95
CA HIS A 317 -11.79 18.08 2.58
C HIS A 317 -12.00 16.94 1.59
N ASP A 318 -12.89 17.15 0.62
CA ASP A 318 -13.02 16.28 -0.54
C ASP A 318 -11.82 16.49 -1.48
N LEU A 319 -10.99 15.47 -1.66
CA LEU A 319 -9.78 15.57 -2.49
C LEU A 319 -9.98 14.98 -3.88
N ILE A 320 -9.31 15.56 -4.88
CA ILE A 320 -9.17 14.93 -6.21
C ILE A 320 -7.96 14.00 -6.31
N ASN A 321 -7.01 14.09 -5.39
CA ASN A 321 -5.85 13.21 -5.36
C ASN A 321 -5.85 12.38 -4.08
N GLY A 322 -4.89 11.45 -4.00
CA GLY A 322 -4.76 10.57 -2.85
C GLY A 322 -4.30 9.17 -3.21
N TYR A 323 -3.84 8.48 -2.18
CA TYR A 323 -3.35 7.12 -2.28
C TYR A 323 -4.44 6.13 -1.87
N SER A 324 -4.76 5.20 -2.76
CA SER A 324 -5.53 3.99 -2.45
C SER A 324 -4.83 2.78 -3.03
N ALA A 325 -4.60 1.76 -2.20
CA ALA A 325 -3.95 0.52 -2.64
C ALA A 325 -4.78 -0.27 -3.68
N ALA A 326 -6.07 0.08 -3.82
CA ALA A 326 -7.03 -0.52 -4.73
C ALA A 326 -7.74 0.55 -5.57
N LYS A 327 -7.01 1.58 -6.02
CA LYS A 327 -7.54 2.67 -6.87
C LYS A 327 -8.28 2.12 -8.10
N LEU A 328 -9.40 2.74 -8.44
CA LEU A 328 -10.17 2.42 -9.65
C LEU A 328 -9.27 2.64 -10.88
N LYS A 329 -9.21 1.68 -11.81
CA LYS A 329 -8.31 1.71 -12.98
C LYS A 329 -8.52 2.99 -13.79
N ARG A 330 -9.77 3.30 -14.14
CA ARG A 330 -10.11 4.52 -14.90
C ARG A 330 -9.70 5.80 -14.17
N TYR A 331 -9.81 5.85 -12.85
CA TYR A 331 -9.38 7.01 -12.08
C TYR A 331 -7.85 7.12 -12.02
N ASP A 332 -7.13 5.99 -11.95
CA ASP A 332 -5.66 5.95 -12.02
C ASP A 332 -5.12 6.43 -13.37
N GLU A 333 -5.78 6.08 -14.47
CA GLU A 333 -5.42 6.55 -15.81
C GLU A 333 -5.79 8.01 -16.02
N PHE A 334 -6.98 8.41 -15.58
CA PHE A 334 -7.46 9.79 -15.62
C PHE A 334 -6.55 10.76 -14.86
N ILE A 335 -6.18 10.43 -13.60
CA ILE A 335 -5.47 11.39 -12.74
C ILE A 335 -4.09 11.77 -13.30
N LYS A 336 -3.51 10.92 -14.17
CA LYS A 336 -2.24 11.20 -14.87
C LYS A 336 -2.33 12.40 -15.81
N LEU A 337 -3.53 12.80 -16.24
CA LEU A 337 -3.74 14.07 -16.96
C LEU A 337 -3.54 15.29 -16.05
N THR A 338 -3.62 15.12 -14.73
CA THR A 338 -3.54 16.21 -13.75
C THR A 338 -2.23 16.23 -12.97
N GLU A 339 -1.55 15.09 -12.85
CA GLU A 339 -0.33 14.88 -12.07
C GLU A 339 0.92 14.74 -12.96
N GLY A 340 2.10 15.02 -12.39
CA GLY A 340 3.40 14.81 -13.06
C GLY A 340 3.84 15.97 -13.96
N GLU A 341 4.98 15.78 -14.63
CA GLU A 341 5.66 16.82 -15.43
C GLU A 341 4.82 17.30 -16.63
N THR A 342 3.91 16.45 -17.12
CA THR A 342 2.98 16.75 -18.21
C THR A 342 1.55 17.02 -17.73
N GLY A 343 1.33 17.04 -16.42
CA GLY A 343 0.01 17.23 -15.83
C GLY A 343 -0.55 18.63 -16.10
N GLU A 344 -1.87 18.75 -16.11
CA GLU A 344 -2.58 19.99 -16.43
C GLU A 344 -2.15 21.19 -15.57
N PHE A 345 -1.94 21.00 -14.26
CA PHE A 345 -1.46 22.08 -13.41
C PHE A 345 -0.02 22.48 -13.74
N GLN A 346 0.85 21.52 -14.06
CA GLN A 346 2.21 21.81 -14.50
C GLN A 346 2.22 22.53 -15.85
N ARG A 347 1.31 22.19 -16.77
CA ARG A 347 1.09 22.90 -18.03
C ARG A 347 0.68 24.35 -17.78
N TYR A 348 -0.24 24.60 -16.84
CA TYR A 348 -0.61 25.96 -16.41
C TYR A 348 0.62 26.75 -15.95
N LEU A 349 1.43 26.20 -15.04
CA LEU A 349 2.65 26.84 -14.56
C LEU A 349 3.67 27.09 -15.69
N ASN A 350 3.83 26.14 -16.61
CA ASN A 350 4.72 26.30 -17.76
C ASN A 350 4.25 27.43 -18.69
N GLY A 351 2.94 27.61 -18.88
CA GLY A 351 2.38 28.74 -19.63
C GLY A 351 2.69 30.11 -19.00
N LEU A 352 2.84 30.16 -17.67
CA LEU A 352 3.21 31.37 -16.94
C LEU A 352 4.72 31.65 -16.94
N PHE A 353 5.55 30.61 -16.74
CA PHE A 353 6.98 30.79 -16.42
C PHE A 353 7.96 30.30 -17.48
N ASN A 354 7.55 29.33 -18.30
CA ASN A 354 8.43 28.61 -19.24
C ASN A 354 7.97 28.72 -20.69
N SER A 355 7.09 29.68 -20.99
CA SER A 355 6.64 29.95 -22.36
C SER A 355 7.76 30.65 -23.13
N GLU A 356 8.10 30.13 -24.32
CA GLU A 356 8.96 30.84 -25.29
C GLU A 356 8.20 32.05 -25.91
N GLU A 357 6.88 32.09 -25.77
CA GLU A 357 6.00 33.19 -26.13
C GLU A 357 5.70 34.11 -24.92
N VAL A 358 4.71 35.02 -25.07
CA VAL A 358 4.18 35.83 -23.97
C VAL A 358 3.53 34.92 -22.92
N ALA A 359 3.84 35.14 -21.64
CA ALA A 359 3.23 34.43 -20.52
C ALA A 359 1.69 34.52 -20.58
N ARG A 360 1.01 33.39 -20.44
CA ARG A 360 -0.45 33.32 -20.48
C ARG A 360 -1.00 32.22 -19.58
N GLU A 361 -2.21 32.45 -19.06
CA GLU A 361 -2.94 31.45 -18.30
C GLU A 361 -3.60 30.41 -19.21
N ILE A 362 -3.02 29.21 -19.25
CA ILE A 362 -3.57 28.08 -20.02
C ILE A 362 -4.83 27.53 -19.30
N PRO A 363 -5.93 27.19 -20.01
CA PRO A 363 -7.10 26.59 -19.36
C PRO A 363 -6.80 25.26 -18.63
N MET A 364 -7.55 25.01 -17.55
CA MET A 364 -7.48 23.78 -16.75
C MET A 364 -8.82 23.00 -16.76
N PRO A 365 -9.35 22.63 -17.95
CA PRO A 365 -10.68 22.02 -18.06
C PRO A 365 -10.83 20.72 -17.25
N VAL A 366 -9.79 19.90 -17.16
CA VAL A 366 -9.86 18.60 -16.47
C VAL A 366 -10.04 18.80 -14.96
N LEU A 367 -9.28 19.70 -14.34
CA LEU A 367 -9.39 20.08 -12.94
C LEU A 367 -10.73 20.80 -12.67
N ASN A 368 -11.16 21.66 -13.60
CA ASN A 368 -12.41 22.39 -13.49
C ASN A 368 -13.62 21.45 -13.41
N MET A 369 -13.70 20.43 -14.28
CA MET A 369 -14.83 19.51 -14.31
C MET A 369 -14.91 18.57 -13.09
N LEU A 370 -13.82 18.43 -12.33
CA LEU A 370 -13.81 17.74 -11.04
C LEU A 370 -14.32 18.62 -9.89
N ASN A 371 -14.85 19.81 -10.17
CA ASN A 371 -15.29 20.75 -9.14
C ASN A 371 -14.14 21.13 -8.18
N THR A 372 -12.92 21.20 -8.70
CA THR A 372 -11.72 21.58 -7.95
C THR A 372 -11.72 23.09 -7.74
N LYS A 373 -12.14 23.55 -6.57
CA LYS A 373 -12.26 24.98 -6.25
C LYS A 373 -11.02 25.54 -5.59
N TYR A 374 -10.25 24.72 -4.86
CA TYR A 374 -9.05 25.20 -4.16
C TYR A 374 -7.81 24.40 -4.53
N PHE A 375 -6.73 25.11 -4.87
CA PHE A 375 -5.38 24.57 -5.02
C PHE A 375 -4.54 24.94 -3.80
N ILE A 376 -3.79 23.97 -3.25
CA ILE A 376 -2.90 24.20 -2.11
C ILE A 376 -1.47 24.02 -2.57
N LEU A 377 -0.67 25.08 -2.50
CA LEU A 377 0.69 25.12 -3.03
C LEU A 377 1.71 25.41 -1.93
N PRO A 378 2.93 24.84 -2.01
CA PRO A 378 4.02 25.12 -1.07
C PRO A 378 4.83 26.38 -1.45
N PHE A 379 4.31 27.19 -2.38
CA PHE A 379 4.94 28.40 -2.90
C PHE A 379 3.88 29.39 -3.39
N GLU A 380 4.24 30.66 -3.39
CA GLU A 380 3.46 31.73 -3.99
C GLU A 380 3.80 31.85 -5.49
N ILE A 381 2.78 32.04 -6.32
CA ILE A 381 2.92 32.26 -7.75
C ILE A 381 3.28 33.74 -7.96
N PRO A 382 4.43 34.08 -8.58
CA PRO A 382 4.78 35.47 -8.83
C PRO A 382 3.71 36.23 -9.60
N PHE A 383 3.40 37.45 -9.14
CA PHE A 383 2.38 38.33 -9.73
C PHE A 383 0.96 37.74 -9.74
N ASP A 384 0.63 36.89 -8.77
CA ASP A 384 -0.68 36.23 -8.70
C ASP A 384 -1.88 37.18 -8.66
N SER A 385 -1.72 38.41 -8.15
CA SER A 385 -2.71 39.49 -8.25
C SER A 385 -3.15 39.85 -9.69
N LEU A 386 -2.37 39.46 -10.70
CA LEU A 386 -2.69 39.70 -12.12
C LEU A 386 -3.36 38.50 -12.80
N LEU A 387 -3.49 37.37 -12.10
CA LEU A 387 -4.10 36.16 -12.63
C LEU A 387 -5.63 36.29 -12.65
N THR A 388 -6.24 35.69 -13.67
CA THR A 388 -7.67 35.75 -13.96
C THR A 388 -8.35 34.40 -13.82
N LYS A 389 -7.59 33.29 -13.84
CA LYS A 389 -8.15 31.93 -13.65
C LYS A 389 -8.06 31.43 -12.22
N ILE A 390 -7.03 31.87 -11.49
CA ILE A 390 -6.87 31.55 -10.06
C ILE A 390 -6.53 32.83 -9.29
N GLN A 391 -6.88 32.87 -8.01
CA GLN A 391 -6.56 33.99 -7.13
C GLN A 391 -6.13 33.51 -5.74
N PRO A 392 -5.13 34.14 -5.10
CA PRO A 392 -4.78 33.81 -3.72
C PRO A 392 -5.90 34.22 -2.77
N VAL A 393 -6.31 33.32 -1.87
CA VAL A 393 -7.39 33.58 -0.90
C VAL A 393 -6.96 33.39 0.55
N SER A 394 -5.88 32.66 0.79
CA SER A 394 -5.28 32.50 2.12
C SER A 394 -3.81 32.08 2.00
N HIS A 395 -3.02 32.37 3.02
CA HIS A 395 -1.62 31.96 3.09
C HIS A 395 -1.15 31.69 4.52
N SER A 396 -0.04 30.98 4.65
CA SER A 396 0.67 30.79 5.91
C SER A 396 2.16 30.78 5.63
N ASP A 397 2.84 31.85 6.05
CA ASP A 397 4.29 32.00 5.88
C ASP A 397 5.07 30.93 6.67
N ASP A 398 4.65 30.68 7.91
CA ASP A 398 5.28 29.70 8.81
C ASP A 398 5.20 28.27 8.25
N ARG A 399 4.06 27.92 7.64
CA ARG A 399 3.85 26.61 7.04
C ARG A 399 4.31 26.54 5.58
N LYS A 400 4.64 27.69 4.97
CA LYS A 400 4.92 27.84 3.54
C LYS A 400 3.80 27.26 2.68
N VAL A 401 2.57 27.69 2.95
CA VAL A 401 1.38 27.23 2.23
C VAL A 401 0.63 28.43 1.69
N VAL A 402 0.17 28.34 0.44
CA VAL A 402 -0.73 29.31 -0.18
C VAL A 402 -1.94 28.59 -0.74
N VAL A 403 -3.12 29.12 -0.48
CA VAL A 403 -4.42 28.63 -0.96
C VAL A 403 -4.88 29.53 -2.09
N TYR A 404 -5.08 28.91 -3.26
CA TYR A 404 -5.59 29.57 -4.45
C TYR A 404 -7.02 29.10 -4.73
N GLU A 405 -7.94 30.02 -4.95
CA GLU A 405 -9.26 29.72 -5.49
C GLU A 405 -9.21 29.61 -7.02
N ASN A 406 -9.78 28.55 -7.57
CA ASN A 406 -9.96 28.30 -8.99
C ASN A 406 -11.29 28.88 -9.46
N LEU A 407 -11.23 30.01 -10.15
CA LEU A 407 -12.39 30.72 -10.68
C LEU A 407 -13.04 29.98 -11.86
N GLY A 408 -12.34 29.01 -12.46
CA GLY A 408 -12.83 28.17 -13.54
C GLY A 408 -13.62 26.93 -13.09
N ALA A 409 -13.67 26.64 -11.79
CA ALA A 409 -14.27 25.42 -11.27
C ALA A 409 -15.73 25.23 -11.74
N LEU A 410 -16.07 24.01 -12.19
CA LEU A 410 -17.46 23.67 -12.52
C LEU A 410 -18.24 23.30 -11.25
N PRO A 411 -19.57 23.49 -11.23
CA PRO A 411 -20.40 22.93 -10.17
C PRO A 411 -20.35 21.39 -10.16
N ARG A 412 -20.86 20.77 -9.08
CA ARG A 412 -20.97 19.30 -8.98
C ARG A 412 -21.85 18.65 -10.05
N ALA A 413 -22.71 19.43 -10.72
CA ALA A 413 -23.52 18.96 -11.83
C ALA A 413 -23.80 20.12 -12.80
N TRP A 414 -23.84 19.85 -14.10
CA TRP A 414 -24.16 20.84 -15.14
C TRP A 414 -24.72 20.16 -16.40
N PHE A 415 -25.50 20.90 -17.19
CA PHE A 415 -25.93 20.46 -18.52
C PHE A 415 -24.92 20.88 -19.58
N VAL A 416 -24.77 20.05 -20.62
CA VAL A 416 -23.87 20.31 -21.76
C VAL A 416 -24.64 20.68 -23.03
N ASP A 417 -23.97 21.38 -23.95
CA ASP A 417 -24.51 21.72 -25.27
C ASP A 417 -24.58 20.51 -26.20
N GLU A 418 -23.56 19.66 -26.15
CA GLU A 418 -23.32 18.59 -27.11
C GLU A 418 -22.79 17.32 -26.42
N VAL A 419 -23.23 16.16 -26.89
CA VAL A 419 -22.68 14.86 -26.51
C VAL A 419 -22.05 14.21 -27.73
N ARG A 420 -20.78 13.81 -27.59
CA ARG A 420 -20.02 13.14 -28.64
C ARG A 420 -19.72 11.71 -28.21
N HIS A 421 -20.19 10.75 -29.01
CA HIS A 421 -19.86 9.35 -28.81
C HIS A 421 -18.44 9.06 -29.30
N VAL A 422 -17.64 8.45 -28.44
CA VAL A 422 -16.28 7.98 -28.75
C VAL A 422 -16.23 6.48 -28.49
N THR A 423 -15.95 5.70 -29.54
CA THR A 423 -16.00 4.23 -29.48
C THR A 423 -14.93 3.64 -28.57
N GLU A 424 -13.72 4.19 -28.59
CA GLU A 424 -12.60 3.75 -27.76
C GLU A 424 -12.47 4.64 -26.53
N ALA A 425 -12.81 4.11 -25.36
CA ALA A 425 -12.83 4.88 -24.11
C ALA A 425 -11.47 5.56 -23.82
N GLU A 426 -10.35 4.88 -24.03
CA GLU A 426 -9.02 5.44 -23.75
C GLU A 426 -8.67 6.64 -24.67
N SER A 427 -9.24 6.73 -25.87
CA SER A 427 -9.04 7.88 -26.76
C SER A 427 -9.64 9.17 -26.19
N ILE A 428 -10.62 9.06 -25.28
CA ILE A 428 -11.23 10.22 -24.61
C ILE A 428 -10.18 10.99 -23.78
N LEU A 429 -9.22 10.28 -23.17
CA LEU A 429 -8.15 10.93 -22.38
C LEU A 429 -7.31 11.89 -23.23
N GLY A 430 -7.03 11.51 -24.49
CA GLY A 430 -6.30 12.36 -25.43
C GLY A 430 -7.09 13.62 -25.79
N LEU A 431 -8.38 13.48 -26.10
CA LEU A 431 -9.28 14.60 -26.41
C LEU A 431 -9.41 15.57 -25.24
N MET A 432 -9.41 15.05 -24.00
CA MET A 432 -9.48 15.87 -22.79
C MET A 432 -8.17 16.61 -22.48
N ALA A 433 -7.04 16.14 -23.00
CA ALA A 433 -5.74 16.78 -22.79
C ALA A 433 -5.52 17.99 -23.69
N GLU A 434 -6.36 18.19 -24.71
CA GLU A 434 -6.28 19.32 -25.64
C GLU A 434 -6.71 20.65 -24.97
N GLU A 435 -6.06 21.77 -25.30
CA GLU A 435 -6.45 23.11 -24.82
C GLU A 435 -7.86 23.53 -25.29
N SER A 436 -8.37 22.92 -26.36
CA SER A 436 -9.68 23.18 -26.96
C SER A 436 -10.84 22.53 -26.21
N PHE A 437 -10.56 21.60 -25.28
CA PHE A 437 -11.56 20.87 -24.54
C PHE A 437 -12.32 21.77 -23.56
N ASP A 438 -13.64 21.86 -23.74
CA ASP A 438 -14.54 22.59 -22.83
C ASP A 438 -15.60 21.65 -22.25
N PRO A 439 -15.42 21.18 -21.00
CA PRO A 439 -16.36 20.27 -20.36
C PRO A 439 -17.71 20.90 -20.05
N ARG A 440 -17.85 22.25 -20.07
CA ARG A 440 -19.17 22.91 -19.95
C ARG A 440 -20.03 22.67 -21.18
N ARG A 441 -19.39 22.50 -22.35
CA ARG A 441 -20.08 22.45 -23.65
C ARG A 441 -20.17 21.04 -24.21
N VAL A 442 -19.11 20.23 -24.10
CA VAL A 442 -19.08 18.89 -24.69
C VAL A 442 -18.88 17.80 -23.63
N ALA A 443 -19.70 16.75 -23.73
CA ALA A 443 -19.52 15.50 -23.00
C ALA A 443 -19.12 14.38 -23.96
N TYR A 444 -17.97 13.74 -23.72
CA TYR A 444 -17.58 12.52 -24.43
C TYR A 444 -18.16 11.30 -23.72
N VAL A 445 -18.91 10.47 -24.45
CA VAL A 445 -19.57 9.27 -23.92
C VAL A 445 -19.08 8.00 -24.62
N GLU A 446 -19.03 6.90 -23.87
CA GLU A 446 -18.58 5.58 -24.36
C GLU A 446 -19.70 4.78 -25.07
N SER A 447 -20.92 5.31 -25.10
CA SER A 447 -22.06 4.67 -25.80
C SER A 447 -22.97 5.74 -26.42
N PRO A 448 -23.64 5.46 -27.55
CA PRO A 448 -24.53 6.44 -28.19
C PRO A 448 -25.65 6.90 -27.25
N VAL A 449 -25.91 8.20 -27.23
CA VAL A 449 -27.05 8.82 -26.54
C VAL A 449 -27.89 9.54 -27.58
N GLU A 450 -29.11 9.06 -27.79
CA GLU A 450 -30.01 9.58 -28.82
C GLU A 450 -31.06 10.56 -28.26
N GLY A 451 -31.53 11.46 -29.12
CA GLY A 451 -32.65 12.35 -28.83
C GLY A 451 -32.33 13.36 -27.73
N ILE A 452 -31.15 13.97 -27.80
CA ILE A 452 -30.71 15.05 -26.92
C ILE A 452 -30.57 16.33 -27.74
N ALA A 453 -30.99 17.44 -27.18
CA ALA A 453 -30.86 18.76 -27.76
C ALA A 453 -30.16 19.70 -26.77
N LYS A 454 -29.53 20.75 -27.29
CA LYS A 454 -28.95 21.81 -26.47
C LYS A 454 -30.09 22.54 -25.73
N PRO A 455 -30.08 22.58 -24.39
CA PRO A 455 -31.07 23.36 -23.65
C PRO A 455 -30.68 24.85 -23.64
N GLU A 456 -31.68 25.73 -23.63
CA GLU A 456 -31.46 27.19 -23.48
C GLU A 456 -31.71 27.64 -22.05
N THR A 457 -32.55 26.91 -21.30
CA THR A 457 -32.81 27.17 -19.88
C THR A 457 -32.64 25.89 -19.06
N THR A 458 -31.73 25.95 -18.08
CA THR A 458 -31.46 24.82 -17.18
C THR A 458 -31.24 25.27 -15.75
N GLU A 459 -31.61 24.41 -14.81
CA GLU A 459 -31.26 24.54 -13.40
C GLU A 459 -30.88 23.17 -12.85
N VAL A 460 -29.82 23.12 -12.04
CA VAL A 460 -29.47 21.92 -11.27
C VAL A 460 -28.99 22.32 -9.89
N LYS A 461 -29.61 21.71 -8.88
CA LYS A 461 -29.27 21.92 -7.47
C LYS A 461 -29.12 20.58 -6.78
N GLN A 462 -27.95 20.33 -6.20
CA GLN A 462 -27.74 19.17 -5.35
C GLN A 462 -28.49 19.36 -4.02
N THR A 463 -29.45 18.49 -3.73
CA THR A 463 -30.27 18.51 -2.52
C THR A 463 -29.74 17.55 -1.45
N LYS A 464 -29.02 16.51 -1.86
CA LYS A 464 -28.38 15.53 -0.96
C LYS A 464 -27.01 15.10 -1.48
N ALA A 465 -26.02 15.06 -0.58
CA ALA A 465 -24.65 14.68 -0.86
C ALA A 465 -24.12 13.71 0.23
N GLU A 466 -24.46 12.42 0.11
CA GLU A 466 -23.97 11.38 1.01
C GLU A 466 -23.15 10.32 0.24
N LEU A 467 -22.34 9.54 0.96
CA LEU A 467 -21.44 8.53 0.38
C LEU A 467 -22.16 7.47 -0.48
N HIS A 468 -23.39 7.11 -0.11
CA HIS A 468 -24.17 6.07 -0.81
C HIS A 468 -25.42 6.62 -1.50
N GLU A 469 -25.67 7.92 -1.41
CA GLU A 469 -26.91 8.52 -1.90
C GLU A 469 -26.69 9.97 -2.31
N LEU A 470 -27.08 10.28 -3.55
CA LEU A 470 -27.02 11.62 -4.11
C LEU A 470 -28.41 12.00 -4.63
N GLU A 471 -28.84 13.23 -4.37
CA GLU A 471 -30.10 13.75 -4.89
C GLU A 471 -29.91 15.13 -5.50
N TYR A 472 -30.62 15.36 -6.61
CA TYR A 472 -30.58 16.60 -7.38
C TYR A 472 -32.00 16.99 -7.80
N SER A 473 -32.33 18.26 -7.61
CA SER A 473 -33.45 18.90 -8.29
C SER A 473 -32.94 19.43 -9.62
N VAL A 474 -33.55 19.02 -10.73
CA VAL A 474 -33.12 19.39 -12.09
C VAL A 474 -34.28 19.94 -12.90
N SER A 475 -34.01 20.94 -13.74
CA SER A 475 -34.96 21.51 -14.67
C SER A 475 -34.28 21.80 -16.02
N THR A 476 -34.96 21.49 -17.11
CA THR A 476 -34.48 21.73 -18.49
C THR A 476 -35.65 21.95 -19.44
N ASP A 477 -35.49 22.84 -20.42
CA ASP A 477 -36.49 23.11 -21.46
C ASP A 477 -36.43 22.17 -22.66
N GLU A 478 -35.39 21.35 -22.76
CA GLU A 478 -35.21 20.32 -23.78
C GLU A 478 -34.85 18.97 -23.14
N ASP A 479 -34.96 17.89 -23.93
CA ASP A 479 -34.32 16.62 -23.59
C ASP A 479 -32.80 16.82 -23.62
N ALA A 480 -32.19 17.02 -22.45
CA ALA A 480 -30.82 17.47 -22.31
C ALA A 480 -29.94 16.42 -21.63
N PHE A 481 -28.63 16.63 -21.69
CA PHE A 481 -27.65 15.74 -21.07
C PHE A 481 -27.01 16.39 -19.85
N LEU A 482 -27.21 15.77 -18.68
CA LEU A 482 -26.66 16.20 -17.41
C LEU A 482 -25.37 15.45 -17.12
N VAL A 483 -24.31 16.17 -16.78
CA VAL A 483 -23.05 15.62 -16.29
C VAL A 483 -22.97 15.83 -14.78
N LEU A 484 -22.58 14.79 -14.05
CA LEU A 484 -22.30 14.83 -12.62
C LEU A 484 -20.79 14.69 -12.42
N SER A 485 -20.20 15.62 -11.65
CA SER A 485 -18.80 15.59 -11.22
C SER A 485 -18.55 14.49 -10.18
N GLU A 486 -18.92 13.26 -10.50
CA GLU A 486 -18.98 12.14 -9.59
C GLU A 486 -18.39 10.91 -10.29
N VAL A 487 -17.40 10.25 -9.67
CA VAL A 487 -16.57 9.22 -10.31
C VAL A 487 -17.40 8.01 -10.75
N TYR A 488 -17.49 7.75 -12.04
CA TYR A 488 -18.18 6.61 -12.60
C TYR A 488 -17.55 5.30 -12.16
N TYR A 489 -18.38 4.48 -11.49
CA TYR A 489 -18.07 3.12 -11.12
C TYR A 489 -19.16 2.22 -11.71
N PRO A 490 -18.81 1.26 -12.61
CA PRO A 490 -19.80 0.51 -13.37
C PRO A 490 -20.74 -0.36 -12.54
N ALA A 491 -20.34 -0.74 -11.32
CA ALA A 491 -21.15 -1.59 -10.46
C ALA A 491 -21.76 -0.77 -9.31
N GLY A 492 -22.96 -1.16 -8.89
CA GLY A 492 -23.56 -0.76 -7.63
C GLY A 492 -24.31 0.57 -7.60
N TRP A 493 -24.05 1.50 -8.52
CA TRP A 493 -24.85 2.73 -8.66
C TRP A 493 -26.10 2.49 -9.50
N SER A 494 -27.24 2.97 -9.01
CA SER A 494 -28.52 3.02 -9.72
C SER A 494 -29.04 4.45 -9.69
N ALA A 495 -29.65 4.90 -10.79
CA ALA A 495 -30.26 6.22 -10.88
C ALA A 495 -31.75 6.10 -11.15
N THR A 496 -32.54 6.95 -10.51
CA THR A 496 -33.98 7.09 -10.74
C THR A 496 -34.35 8.55 -10.95
N LEU A 497 -35.18 8.82 -11.95
CA LEU A 497 -35.81 10.11 -12.22
C LEU A 497 -37.30 10.00 -11.89
N ASP A 498 -37.77 10.76 -10.91
CA ASP A 498 -39.15 10.69 -10.40
C ASP A 498 -39.61 9.25 -10.08
N GLY A 499 -38.70 8.44 -9.53
CA GLY A 499 -38.93 7.04 -9.17
C GLY A 499 -38.82 6.03 -10.31
N LYS A 500 -38.53 6.45 -11.55
CA LYS A 500 -38.29 5.55 -12.69
C LYS A 500 -36.80 5.40 -12.95
N GLU A 501 -36.33 4.17 -13.15
CA GLU A 501 -34.90 3.93 -13.43
C GLU A 501 -34.43 4.58 -14.72
N LEU A 502 -33.22 5.13 -14.70
CA LEU A 502 -32.55 5.77 -15.83
C LEU A 502 -31.13 5.20 -15.99
N PRO A 503 -30.65 4.91 -17.21
CA PRO A 503 -29.26 4.53 -17.43
C PRO A 503 -28.26 5.63 -17.01
N ILE A 504 -27.15 5.19 -16.42
CA ILE A 504 -26.00 6.05 -16.11
C ILE A 504 -24.94 5.82 -17.19
N TYR A 505 -24.50 6.91 -17.83
CA TYR A 505 -23.48 6.89 -18.86
C TYR A 505 -22.12 7.27 -18.29
N PRO A 506 -21.03 6.61 -18.70
CA PRO A 506 -19.70 7.15 -18.50
C PRO A 506 -19.47 8.42 -19.33
N VAL A 507 -18.97 9.47 -18.70
CA VAL A 507 -18.70 10.77 -19.32
C VAL A 507 -17.25 11.19 -19.08
N ASN A 508 -16.61 11.76 -20.09
CA ASN A 508 -15.25 12.35 -20.01
C ASN A 508 -14.29 11.40 -19.28
N TYR A 509 -14.35 10.13 -19.66
CA TYR A 509 -13.58 9.02 -19.10
C TYR A 509 -13.69 8.76 -17.59
N VAL A 510 -14.32 9.59 -16.76
CA VAL A 510 -14.29 9.39 -15.30
C VAL A 510 -15.57 9.80 -14.59
N LEU A 511 -16.43 10.60 -15.22
CA LEU A 511 -17.65 11.15 -14.63
C LEU A 511 -18.90 10.36 -15.01
N ARG A 512 -20.02 10.65 -14.35
CA ARG A 512 -21.35 10.10 -14.66
C ARG A 512 -22.15 11.09 -15.50
N GLY A 513 -22.99 10.59 -16.39
CA GLY A 513 -23.95 11.39 -17.14
C GLY A 513 -25.29 10.71 -17.28
N LEU A 514 -26.34 11.52 -17.44
CA LEU A 514 -27.73 11.08 -17.50
C LEU A 514 -28.49 11.90 -18.54
N LYS A 515 -29.33 11.25 -19.34
CA LYS A 515 -30.29 11.94 -20.20
C LYS A 515 -31.50 12.38 -19.37
N ILE A 516 -31.75 13.67 -19.28
CA ILE A 516 -32.87 14.25 -18.54
C ILE A 516 -33.90 14.76 -19.56
N PRO A 517 -35.13 14.21 -19.56
CA PRO A 517 -36.22 14.74 -20.38
C PRO A 517 -36.54 16.20 -20.04
N LYS A 518 -37.18 16.89 -20.97
CA LYS A 518 -37.75 18.22 -20.73
C LYS A 518 -38.69 18.23 -19.52
N GLY A 519 -38.49 19.20 -18.63
CA GLY A 519 -39.33 19.44 -17.46
C GLY A 519 -38.55 19.60 -16.16
N GLU A 520 -39.28 19.67 -15.05
CA GLU A 520 -38.73 19.65 -13.69
C GLU A 520 -38.78 18.22 -13.14
N HIS A 521 -37.66 17.76 -12.58
CA HIS A 521 -37.51 16.39 -12.12
C HIS A 521 -36.70 16.29 -10.82
N GLN A 522 -36.92 15.21 -10.08
CA GLN A 522 -36.08 14.79 -8.96
C GLN A 522 -35.23 13.59 -9.38
N LEU A 523 -33.91 13.81 -9.45
CA LEU A 523 -32.93 12.79 -9.75
C LEU A 523 -32.34 12.25 -8.44
N ARG A 524 -32.38 10.93 -8.27
CA ARG A 524 -31.81 10.21 -7.12
C ARG A 524 -30.85 9.13 -7.60
N LEU A 525 -29.66 9.09 -7.04
CA LEU A 525 -28.67 8.03 -7.27
C LEU A 525 -28.38 7.32 -5.95
N VAL A 526 -28.41 5.98 -5.97
CA VAL A 526 -28.16 5.15 -4.79
C VAL A 526 -27.09 4.11 -5.10
N PHE A 527 -26.11 3.99 -4.21
CA PHE A 527 -25.09 2.94 -4.23
C PHE A 527 -25.53 1.74 -3.39
N ALA A 528 -26.05 0.70 -4.05
CA ALA A 528 -26.55 -0.50 -3.39
C ALA A 528 -26.19 -1.77 -4.19
N PRO A 529 -24.90 -2.14 -4.27
CA PRO A 529 -24.46 -3.29 -5.07
C PRO A 529 -25.08 -4.60 -4.60
N ALA A 530 -25.54 -5.40 -5.56
CA ALA A 530 -26.15 -6.71 -5.30
C ALA A 530 -25.13 -7.68 -4.66
N SER A 531 -23.85 -7.55 -5.00
CA SER A 531 -22.74 -8.32 -4.43
C SER A 531 -22.64 -8.17 -2.90
N TYR A 532 -22.87 -6.96 -2.39
CA TYR A 532 -22.86 -6.65 -0.96
C TYR A 532 -23.99 -7.35 -0.23
N LYS A 533 -25.24 -7.22 -0.72
CA LYS A 533 -26.42 -7.89 -0.15
C LYS A 533 -26.25 -9.40 -0.11
N ARG A 534 -25.82 -10.01 -1.23
CA ARG A 534 -25.55 -11.46 -1.29
C ARG A 534 -24.43 -11.87 -0.34
N GLY A 535 -23.37 -11.08 -0.25
CA GLY A 535 -22.24 -11.34 0.62
C GLY A 535 -22.64 -11.39 2.10
N ILE A 536 -23.44 -10.44 2.56
CA ILE A 536 -24.00 -10.46 3.94
C ILE A 536 -24.80 -11.74 4.18
N THR A 537 -25.73 -12.07 3.28
CA THR A 537 -26.57 -13.27 3.44
C THR A 537 -25.72 -14.54 3.55
N LEU A 538 -24.72 -14.71 2.69
CA LEU A 538 -23.82 -15.87 2.73
C LEU A 538 -22.96 -15.90 3.99
N SER A 539 -22.45 -14.75 4.45
CA SER A 539 -21.70 -14.66 5.71
C SER A 539 -22.57 -15.05 6.91
N LEU A 540 -23.82 -14.60 6.96
CA LEU A 540 -24.76 -14.97 8.03
C LEU A 540 -25.08 -16.47 8.01
N ILE A 541 -25.29 -17.07 6.83
CA ILE A 541 -25.46 -18.52 6.69
C ILE A 541 -24.21 -19.26 7.20
N GLY A 542 -23.01 -18.82 6.81
CA GLY A 542 -21.75 -19.42 7.26
C GLY A 542 -21.56 -19.37 8.77
N ILE A 543 -21.85 -18.23 9.40
CA ILE A 543 -21.82 -18.07 10.87
C ILE A 543 -22.81 -19.03 11.53
N LEU A 544 -24.05 -19.11 11.01
CA LEU A 544 -25.07 -20.01 11.53
C LEU A 544 -24.61 -21.48 11.46
N LEU A 545 -24.06 -21.90 10.32
CA LEU A 545 -23.54 -23.26 10.14
C LEU A 545 -22.35 -23.56 11.07
N ALA A 546 -21.43 -22.61 11.25
CA ALA A 546 -20.30 -22.76 12.17
C ALA A 546 -20.78 -22.89 13.63
N LEU A 547 -21.77 -22.11 14.03
CA LEU A 547 -22.39 -22.21 15.36
C LEU A 547 -23.10 -23.56 15.55
N ILE A 548 -23.85 -24.04 14.55
CA ILE A 548 -24.49 -25.36 14.58
C ILE A 548 -23.43 -26.45 14.72
N ALA A 549 -22.32 -26.38 13.96
CA ALA A 549 -21.24 -27.35 14.03
C ALA A 549 -20.53 -27.34 15.39
N LEU A 550 -20.29 -26.15 15.97
CA LEU A 550 -19.68 -25.99 17.28
C LEU A 550 -20.58 -26.56 18.39
N VAL A 551 -21.85 -26.14 18.43
CA VAL A 551 -22.83 -26.62 19.41
C VAL A 551 -23.05 -28.12 19.24
N GLY A 552 -23.22 -28.60 18.01
CA GLY A 552 -23.33 -30.02 17.71
C GLY A 552 -22.12 -30.82 18.19
N GLY A 553 -20.90 -30.31 17.96
CA GLY A 553 -19.66 -30.92 18.45
C GLY A 553 -19.58 -30.96 19.99
N LEU A 554 -20.00 -29.88 20.66
CA LEU A 554 -20.06 -29.82 22.13
C LEU A 554 -21.10 -30.80 22.69
N VAL A 555 -22.28 -30.88 22.09
CA VAL A 555 -23.35 -31.82 22.48
C VAL A 555 -22.88 -33.26 22.27
N LEU A 556 -22.30 -33.60 21.11
CA LEU A 556 -21.76 -34.93 20.85
C LEU A 556 -20.66 -35.31 21.84
N LYS A 557 -19.79 -34.37 22.20
CA LYS A 557 -18.75 -34.58 23.23
C LYS A 557 -19.36 -34.80 24.62
N TYR A 558 -20.45 -34.10 24.96
CA TYR A 558 -21.13 -34.25 26.23
C TYR A 558 -21.90 -35.58 26.33
N VAL A 559 -22.61 -35.96 25.27
CA VAL A 559 -23.38 -37.22 25.17
C VAL A 559 -22.47 -38.45 25.12
N LYS A 560 -21.29 -38.35 24.48
CA LYS A 560 -20.32 -39.47 24.42
C LYS A 560 -19.40 -39.57 25.64
N ARG A 561 -19.62 -38.81 26.72
CA ARG A 561 -18.90 -39.09 27.98
C ARG A 561 -19.33 -40.46 28.50
N PRO A 562 -18.43 -41.44 28.64
CA PRO A 562 -18.79 -42.69 29.31
C PRO A 562 -19.26 -42.36 30.72
N GLN A 563 -20.43 -42.87 31.11
CA GLN A 563 -20.86 -42.78 32.51
C GLN A 563 -19.78 -43.45 33.37
N PRO A 564 -19.34 -42.85 34.47
CA PRO A 564 -18.40 -43.50 35.37
C PRO A 564 -19.03 -44.83 35.81
N GLU A 565 -18.33 -45.94 35.57
CA GLU A 565 -18.73 -47.25 36.08
C GLU A 565 -19.03 -47.11 37.57
N GLN A 566 -20.28 -47.38 37.96
CA GLN A 566 -20.63 -47.54 39.36
C GLN A 566 -19.83 -48.74 39.86
N ILE A 567 -18.79 -48.45 40.64
CA ILE A 567 -18.10 -49.46 41.44
C ILE A 567 -19.15 -50.01 42.41
N ILE A 568 -19.71 -51.17 42.09
CA ILE A 568 -20.54 -51.93 43.02
C ILE A 568 -19.59 -52.42 44.12
N SER A 569 -19.81 -51.88 45.32
CA SER A 569 -19.06 -52.15 46.56
C SER A 569 -19.20 -53.58 47.06
#